data_AF-A0A401ZJ61-F1
#
_entry.id   AF-A0A401ZJ61-F1
#
_cell.length_a   1.000
_cell.length_b   1.000
_cell.length_c   1.000
_cell.angle_alpha   90.00
_cell.angle_beta   90.00
_cell.angle_gamma   90.00
#
_symmetry.space_group_name_H-M   'P 1'
#
loop_
_entity.id
_entity.type
_entity.pdbx_description
1 polymer ?
#
loop_
_entity_poly.entity_id
_entity_poly.type
_entity_poly.pdbx_seq_one_letter_code
_entity_poly.pdbx_strand_id
1 'polypeptide(L)' 'MLEFLEKYTLRPSEIVPQDMQRLLEIGISEQAIQDALYASAIFQIMNRLADSFDVAVPPPEAFARTAAARLERGYYQS' A
#
# COMPACT_ATOMS: atom_id res chain seq x y z
N MET A 1 9.25 -8.53 -6.21
CA MET A 1 8.63 -7.26 -5.77
C MET A 1 7.82 -7.41 -4.49
N LEU A 2 6.77 -8.24 -4.46
CA LEU A 2 5.92 -8.39 -3.27
C LEU A 2 6.69 -8.88 -2.03
N GLU A 3 7.58 -9.86 -2.19
CA GLU A 3 8.46 -10.33 -1.10
C GLU A 3 9.34 -9.21 -0.52
N PHE A 4 9.84 -8.32 -1.38
CA PHE A 4 10.60 -7.15 -0.95
C PHE A 4 9.75 -6.18 -0.14
N LEU A 5 8.51 -5.90 -0.58
CA LEU A 5 7.60 -5.01 0.13
C LEU A 5 7.13 -5.61 1.47
N GLU A 6 6.94 -6.92 1.54
CA GLU A 6 6.65 -7.63 2.79
C GLU A 6 7.80 -7.47 3.78
N LYS A 7 9.04 -7.71 3.33
CA LYS A 7 10.24 -7.48 4.15
C LYS A 7 10.34 -6.02 4.59
N TYR A 8 10.11 -5.06 3.69
CA TYR A 8 10.12 -3.63 3.99
C TYR A 8 9.07 -3.24 5.04
N THR A 9 7.89 -3.86 4.99
CA THR A 9 6.79 -3.55 5.91
C THR A 9 6.99 -4.20 7.28
N LEU A 10 7.45 -5.46 7.34
CA LEU A 10 7.56 -6.21 8.59
C LEU A 10 8.91 -6.04 9.29
N ARG A 11 9.97 -5.86 8.50
CA ARG A 11 11.38 -5.88 8.96
C ARG A 11 12.19 -4.79 8.25
N PRO A 12 11.81 -3.50 8.35
CA PRO A 12 12.48 -2.41 7.64
C PRO A 12 13.97 -2.30 7.98
N SER A 13 14.38 -2.66 9.20
CA SER A 13 15.78 -2.66 9.65
C SER A 13 16.65 -3.72 9.00
N GLU A 14 16.06 -4.73 8.36
CA GLU A 14 16.79 -5.82 7.70
C GLU A 14 16.97 -5.58 6.19
N ILE A 15 16.45 -4.47 5.66
CA ILE A 15 16.60 -4.10 4.26
C ILE A 15 18.05 -3.75 3.97
N VAL A 16 18.62 -4.40 2.95
CA VAL A 16 20.01 -4.21 2.52
C VAL A 16 20.07 -3.86 1.03
N PRO A 17 21.15 -3.24 0.53
CA PRO A 17 21.29 -2.88 -0.87
C PRO A 17 21.08 -4.04 -1.86
N GLN A 18 21.42 -5.27 -1.46
CA GLN A 18 21.25 -6.47 -2.28
C GLN A 18 19.78 -6.78 -2.58
N ASP A 19 18.85 -6.38 -1.70
CA ASP A 19 17.43 -6.60 -1.93
C ASP A 19 16.95 -5.76 -3.14
N MET A 20 17.49 -4.55 -3.31
CA MET A 20 17.21 -3.70 -4.48
C MET A 20 17.91 -4.20 -5.74
N GLN A 21 19.18 -4.62 -5.62
CA GLN A 21 19.93 -5.15 -6.77
C GLN A 21 19.23 -6.34 -7.42
N ARG A 22 18.68 -7.28 -6.63
CA ARG A 22 17.90 -8.41 -7.17
C ARG A 22 16.68 -7.95 -7.98
N LEU A 23 16.03 -6.86 -7.57
CA LEU A 23 14.87 -6.33 -8.31
C LEU A 23 15.30 -5.72 -9.65
N LEU A 24 16.44 -5.03 -9.67
CA LEU A 24 17.02 -4.48 -10.91
C LEU A 24 17.46 -5.60 -11.87
N GLU A 25 18.08 -6.66 -11.34
CA GLU A 25 18.55 -7.83 -12.13
C GLU A 25 17.41 -8.57 -12.84
N ILE A 26 16.21 -8.60 -12.25
CA ILE A 26 15.02 -9.19 -12.88
C ILE A 26 14.27 -8.20 -13.80
N GLY A 27 14.85 -7.03 -14.07
CA GLY A 27 14.35 -6.05 -15.02
C GLY A 27 13.30 -5.07 -14.47
N ILE A 28 13.11 -5.01 -13.15
CA ILE A 28 12.28 -3.94 -12.55
C ILE A 28 13.08 -2.64 -12.61
N SER A 29 12.47 -1.57 -13.11
CA SER A 29 13.12 -0.27 -13.18
C SER A 29 13.28 0.36 -11.79
N GLU A 30 14.31 1.19 -11.62
CA GLU A 30 14.49 1.97 -10.40
C GLU A 30 13.24 2.80 -10.07
N GLN A 31 12.61 3.40 -11.09
CA GLN A 31 11.38 4.17 -10.92
C GLN A 31 10.25 3.31 -10.34
N ALA A 32 10.03 2.09 -10.86
CA ALA A 32 8.99 1.21 -10.33
C ALA A 32 9.26 0.78 -8.89
N ILE A 33 10.54 0.63 -8.49
CA ILE A 33 10.92 0.35 -7.11
C ILE A 33 10.59 1.55 -6.22
N GLN A 34 10.94 2.76 -6.66
CA GLN A 34 10.63 4.00 -5.93
C GLN A 34 9.12 4.20 -5.78
N ASP A 35 8.35 4.08 -6.85
CA ASP A 35 6.89 4.27 -6.82
C ASP A 35 6.23 3.31 -5.82
N ALA A 36 6.65 2.05 -5.81
CA ALA A 36 6.14 1.07 -4.86
C ALA A 36 6.53 1.36 -3.41
N LEU A 37 7.75 1.85 -3.17
CA LEU A 37 8.17 2.30 -1.85
C LEU A 37 7.36 3.50 -1.37
N TYR A 38 7.09 4.48 -2.25
CA TYR A 38 6.24 5.62 -1.94
C TYR A 38 4.83 5.19 -1.56
N ALA A 39 4.20 4.34 -2.37
CA ALA A 39 2.87 3.81 -2.07
C ALA A 39 2.86 3.06 -0.72
N SER A 40 3.86 2.21 -0.49
CA SER A 40 3.98 1.43 0.74
C SER A 40 4.20 2.31 1.97
N ALA A 41 5.00 3.38 1.86
CA ALA A 41 5.22 4.33 2.94
C ALA A 41 3.92 5.06 3.32
N ILE A 42 3.14 5.49 2.33
CA ILE A 42 1.84 6.14 2.56
C ILE A 42 0.90 5.20 3.31
N PHE A 43 0.79 3.93 2.90
CA PHE A 43 -0.03 2.94 3.60
C PHE A 43 0.42 2.72 5.05
N GLN A 44 1.72 2.61 5.31
CA GLN A 44 2.22 2.44 6.67
C GLN A 44 1.91 3.64 7.57
N ILE A 45 1.99 4.86 7.04
CA ILE A 45 1.61 6.07 7.78
C ILE A 45 0.11 6.06 8.05
N MET A 46 -0.71 5.79 7.03
CA MET A 46 -2.17 5.73 7.18
C MET A 46 -2.59 4.68 8.20
N ASN A 47 -2.01 3.49 8.18
CA ASN A 47 -2.30 2.42 9.14
C ASN A 47 -1.98 2.87 10.57
N ARG A 48 -0.79 3.45 10.80
CA ARG A 48 -0.42 3.95 12.14
C ARG A 48 -1.34 5.05 12.63
N LEU A 49 -1.76 5.95 11.75
CA LEU A 49 -2.72 7.00 12.09
C LEU A 49 -4.10 6.41 12.41
N ALA A 50 -4.57 5.48 11.59
CA ALA A 50 -5.84 4.78 11.83
C ALA A 50 -5.84 4.04 13.16
N ASP A 51 -4.76 3.30 13.45
CA ASP A 51 -4.56 2.59 14.71
C ASP A 51 -4.49 3.56 15.90
N SER A 52 -3.79 4.70 15.75
CA SER A 52 -3.63 5.69 16.83
C SER A 52 -4.91 6.46 17.15
N PHE A 53 -5.80 6.62 16.15
CA PHE A 53 -7.07 7.32 16.30
C PHE A 53 -8.26 6.37 16.51
N ASP A 54 -8.01 5.06 16.62
CA ASP A 54 -9.03 4.01 16.74
C ASP A 54 -10.11 4.13 15.65
N VAL A 55 -9.67 4.38 14.41
CA VAL A 55 -10.58 4.55 13.27
C VAL A 55 -11.31 3.24 13.02
N ALA A 56 -12.62 3.24 13.28
CA ALA A 56 -13.46 2.07 13.06
C ALA A 56 -13.45 1.66 11.57
N VAL A 57 -12.89 0.49 11.28
CA VAL A 57 -12.97 -0.13 9.96
C VAL A 57 -14.40 -0.67 9.79
N PRO A 58 -15.16 -0.18 8.80
CA PRO A 58 -16.51 -0.70 8.55
C PRO A 58 -16.46 -2.20 8.24
N PRO A 59 -17.50 -2.97 8.59
CA PRO A 59 -17.54 -4.38 8.23
C PRO A 59 -17.65 -4.55 6.71
N PRO A 60 -17.24 -5.70 6.13
CA PRO A 60 -17.21 -5.93 4.69
C PRO A 60 -18.51 -5.58 3.96
N GLU A 61 -19.68 -5.80 4.58
CA GLU A 61 -20.98 -5.49 3.97
C GLU A 61 -21.19 -3.99 3.78
N ALA A 62 -20.57 -3.15 4.61
CA ALA A 62 -20.62 -1.69 4.47
C ALA A 62 -19.83 -1.20 3.24
N PHE A 63 -18.73 -1.87 2.89
CA PHE A 63 -17.98 -1.58 1.67
C PHE A 63 -18.77 -1.98 0.41
N ALA A 64 -19.47 -3.11 0.42
CA ALA A 64 -20.32 -3.54 -0.70
C ALA A 64 -21.47 -2.55 -0.97
N ARG A 65 -22.14 -2.06 0.10
CA ARG A 65 -23.20 -1.05 -0.03
C ARG A 65 -22.68 0.28 -0.56
N THR A 66 -21.52 0.73 -0.11
CA THR A 66 -20.92 2.00 -0.59
C THR A 66 -20.38 1.89 -2.01
N ALA A 67 -19.89 0.72 -2.44
CA ALA A 67 -19.52 0.46 -3.82
C ALA A 67 -20.73 0.52 -4.75
N ALA A 68 -21.85 -0.11 -4.38
CA ALA A 68 -23.11 -0.02 -5.12
C ALA A 68 -23.63 1.42 -5.21
N ALA A 69 -23.62 2.17 -4.10
CA ALA A 69 -24.03 3.57 -4.09
C ALA A 69 -23.12 4.49 -4.93
N ARG A 70 -21.81 4.17 -5.06
CA ARG A 70 -20.86 4.89 -5.93
C ARG A 70 -21.05 4.57 -7.40
N LEU A 71 -21.43 3.33 -7.73
CA LEU A 71 -21.81 2.94 -9.08
C LEU A 71 -23.08 3.66 -9.56
N GLU A 72 -24.08 3.79 -8.67
CA GLU A 72 -25.32 4.51 -8.99
C GLU A 72 -25.16 6.03 -9.11
N ARG A 73 -24.23 6.63 -8.35
CA ARG A 73 -24.02 8.09 -8.32
C ARG A 73 -22.88 8.59 -9.21
N GLY A 74 -22.16 7.67 -9.87
CA GLY A 74 -20.98 7.96 -10.69
C GLY A 74 -19.72 8.20 -9.86
N TYR A 75 -18.57 7.74 -10.38
CA TYR A 75 -17.24 7.89 -9.75
C TYR A 75 -16.68 9.33 -9.76
N TYR A 76 -17.47 10.32 -10.20
CA TYR A 76 -17.08 11.73 -10.28
C TYR A 76 -18.02 12.59 -9.44
N GLN A 77 -17.54 13.05 -8.30
CA GLN A 77 -17.98 14.29 -7.68
C GLN A 77 -16.71 15.13 -7.53
N SER A 78 -16.40 15.91 -8.57
CA SER A 78 -15.38 16.97 -8.54
C SER A 78 -15.98 18.25 -7.97
#